data_AF-A0A0C3P828-F1
#
_entry.id   AF-A0A0C3P828-F1
#
_cell.length_a   1.000
_cell.length_b   1.000
_cell.length_c   1.000
_cell.angle_alpha   90.00
_cell.angle_beta   90.00
_cell.angle_gamma   90.00
#
_symmetry.space_group_name_H-M   'P 1'
#
loop_
_entity.id
_entity.type
_entity.pdbx_description
1 polymer ?
#
loop_
_entity_poly.entity_id
_entity_poly.type
_entity_poly.pdbx_seq_one_letter_code
_entity_poly.pdbx_strand_id
1 'polypeptide(L)'
;MTSQLYADSERYWHALLSDFSSVLLTERVHAPSASASICITKSNSDFKHLALERMKHEDIRLTLLYAWAVVLSRHAGTEDVLVAEALPGIGLVPRRVQFASTPSPREQLSMQLAQDTIHASAAWVVAKSMMKEGMHSVVEILEEPALSLFSLDPGSHFRSYGMPLYLTLSYTPSRSFTFTLRFDPGVFDVQDMQYMLNHLVLAFEQLVVNPSLPV
;
A
#
# COMPACT_ATOMS: atom_id res chain seq x y z
N MET A 1 3.91 3.03 -32.38
CA MET A 1 3.22 3.72 -31.26
C MET A 1 3.70 3.29 -29.87
N THR A 2 4.40 2.16 -29.71
CA THR A 2 4.87 1.65 -28.40
C THR A 2 6.06 2.40 -27.78
N SER A 3 6.94 3.01 -28.59
CA SER A 3 8.16 3.68 -28.09
C SER A 3 7.88 4.99 -27.34
N GLN A 4 6.90 5.79 -27.81
CA GLN A 4 6.57 7.08 -27.19
C GLN A 4 5.90 6.90 -25.81
N LEU A 5 4.93 5.99 -25.71
CA LEU A 5 4.26 5.67 -24.43
C LEU A 5 5.24 5.12 -23.38
N TYR A 6 6.24 4.36 -23.82
CA TYR A 6 7.29 3.87 -22.94
C TYR A 6 8.17 5.03 -22.44
N ALA A 7 8.63 5.91 -23.34
CA ALA A 7 9.43 7.09 -22.96
C ALA A 7 8.66 8.05 -22.05
N ASP A 8 7.35 8.23 -22.26
CA ASP A 8 6.50 9.06 -21.41
C ASP A 8 6.34 8.44 -20.01
N SER A 9 6.16 7.12 -19.92
CA SER A 9 6.13 6.39 -18.65
C SER A 9 7.47 6.45 -17.92
N GLU A 10 8.58 6.33 -18.65
CA GLU A 10 9.92 6.46 -18.10
C GLU A 10 10.13 7.85 -17.46
N ARG A 11 9.77 8.93 -18.17
CA ARG A 11 9.84 10.29 -17.63
C ARG A 11 8.96 10.47 -16.41
N TYR A 12 7.73 9.93 -16.43
CA TYR A 12 6.82 10.00 -15.29
C TYR A 12 7.42 9.36 -14.04
N TRP A 13 7.89 8.11 -14.14
CA TRP A 13 8.47 7.39 -13.00
C TRP A 13 9.78 8.03 -12.52
N HIS A 14 10.61 8.53 -13.44
CA HIS A 14 11.78 9.30 -13.06
C HIS A 14 11.41 10.55 -12.27
N ALA A 15 10.45 11.34 -12.75
CA ALA A 15 9.99 12.54 -12.07
C ALA A 15 9.41 12.22 -10.68
N LEU A 16 8.60 11.16 -10.56
CA LEU A 16 7.96 10.77 -9.30
C LEU A 16 8.94 10.26 -8.23
N LEU A 17 10.05 9.63 -8.63
CA LEU A 17 10.94 8.90 -7.72
C LEU A 17 12.35 9.48 -7.60
N SER A 18 12.75 10.46 -8.43
CA SER A 18 14.14 10.91 -8.54
C SER A 18 14.78 11.43 -7.24
N ASP A 19 14.00 12.06 -6.38
CA ASP A 19 14.42 12.66 -5.11
C ASP A 19 13.97 11.85 -3.89
N PHE A 20 13.34 10.68 -4.11
CA PHE A 20 12.95 9.81 -3.01
C PHE A 20 14.19 9.20 -2.37
N SER A 21 14.33 9.41 -1.07
CA SER A 21 15.32 8.73 -0.22
C SER A 21 14.58 8.00 0.87
N SER A 22 14.93 6.74 1.09
CA SER A 22 14.23 5.92 2.05
C SER A 22 14.77 6.10 3.46
N VAL A 23 13.85 6.08 4.42
CA VAL A 23 14.15 5.87 5.82
C VAL A 23 13.86 4.40 6.10
N LEU A 24 14.80 3.71 6.74
CA LEU A 24 14.58 2.32 7.12
C LEU A 24 13.48 2.26 8.18
N LEU A 25 12.50 1.36 7.99
CA LEU A 25 11.48 1.11 9.00
C LEU A 25 12.08 0.53 10.29
N THR A 26 13.15 -0.26 10.17
CA THR A 26 13.89 -0.84 11.30
C THR A 26 15.36 -1.05 10.95
N GLU A 27 16.22 -1.18 11.96
CA GLU A 27 17.62 -1.60 11.76
C GLU A 27 17.63 -3.04 11.21
N ARG A 28 18.16 -3.24 9.99
CA ARG A 28 18.19 -4.57 9.36
C ARG A 28 19.05 -5.52 10.20
N VAL A 29 18.41 -6.50 10.84
CA VAL A 29 19.09 -7.69 11.36
C VAL A 29 18.83 -8.83 10.38
N HIS A 30 19.85 -9.21 9.59
CA HIS A 30 19.75 -10.35 8.68
C HIS A 30 19.82 -11.67 9.46
N ALA A 31 18.66 -12.19 9.84
CA ALA A 31 18.49 -13.58 10.24
C ALA A 31 17.43 -14.24 9.35
N PRO A 32 17.62 -15.48 8.87
CA PRO A 32 16.59 -16.20 8.14
C PRO A 32 15.47 -16.58 9.11
N SER A 33 14.40 -15.80 9.10
CA SER A 33 13.26 -15.97 10.01
C SER A 33 12.00 -16.43 9.26
N ALA A 34 11.17 -17.23 9.94
CA ALA A 34 9.85 -17.60 9.44
C ALA A 34 8.94 -16.37 9.40
N SER A 35 8.12 -16.21 8.36
CA SER A 35 7.17 -15.09 8.29
C SER A 35 6.06 -15.24 9.33
N ALA A 36 5.71 -14.15 10.00
CA ALA A 36 4.58 -14.04 10.91
C ALA A 36 3.43 -13.26 10.25
N SER A 37 2.20 -13.47 10.71
CA SER A 37 1.03 -12.72 10.23
C SER A 37 0.05 -12.43 11.35
N ILE A 38 -0.50 -11.23 11.33
CA ILE A 38 -1.62 -10.80 12.19
C ILE A 38 -2.78 -10.34 11.30
N CYS A 39 -4.01 -10.51 11.76
CA CYS A 39 -5.18 -10.08 11.02
C CYS A 39 -6.26 -9.46 11.91
N ILE A 40 -7.01 -8.52 11.33
CA ILE A 40 -8.20 -7.91 11.94
C ILE A 40 -9.31 -7.94 10.90
N THR A 41 -10.46 -8.50 11.27
CA THR A 41 -11.67 -8.48 10.45
C THR A 41 -12.68 -7.51 11.05
N LYS A 42 -13.25 -6.66 10.20
CA LYS A 42 -14.31 -5.71 10.53
C LYS A 42 -15.48 -5.91 9.59
N SER A 43 -16.65 -6.19 10.16
CA SER A 43 -17.91 -6.31 9.46
C SER A 43 -18.54 -4.93 9.26
N ASN A 44 -19.47 -4.80 8.30
CA ASN A 44 -20.25 -3.57 8.11
C ASN A 44 -20.90 -3.06 9.41
N SER A 45 -21.34 -3.96 10.31
CA SER A 45 -21.91 -3.56 11.61
C SER A 45 -20.90 -2.94 12.58
N ASP A 46 -19.60 -3.24 12.43
CA ASP A 46 -18.55 -2.65 13.26
C ASP A 46 -18.30 -1.19 12.86
N PHE A 47 -18.49 -0.89 11.58
CA PHE A 47 -18.46 0.47 11.06
C PHE A 47 -19.84 1.10 11.26
N LYS A 48 -19.97 2.01 12.22
CA LYS A 48 -21.25 2.65 12.60
C LYS A 48 -21.88 3.55 11.52
N HIS A 49 -21.47 3.40 10.25
CA HIS A 49 -21.72 4.36 9.19
C HIS A 49 -22.01 3.68 7.86
N LEU A 50 -23.18 3.99 7.28
CA LEU A 50 -23.65 3.53 5.96
C LEU A 50 -22.75 3.97 4.77
N ALA A 51 -21.70 4.76 5.01
CA ALA A 51 -20.82 5.28 3.98
C ALA A 51 -20.09 4.16 3.21
N LEU A 52 -19.77 3.05 3.87
CA LEU A 52 -19.02 1.92 3.28
C LEU A 52 -19.77 1.18 2.19
N GLU A 53 -21.10 1.08 2.31
CA GLU A 53 -21.91 0.35 1.33
C GLU A 53 -21.81 0.99 -0.07
N ARG A 54 -21.56 2.29 -0.12
CA ARG A 54 -21.52 3.09 -1.35
C ARG A 54 -20.13 3.31 -1.92
N MET A 55 -19.07 2.95 -1.19
CA MET A 55 -17.69 3.17 -1.66
C MET A 55 -17.38 2.29 -2.86
N LYS A 56 -16.83 2.88 -3.91
CA LYS A 56 -16.32 2.10 -5.04
C LYS A 56 -14.96 1.51 -4.69
N HIS A 57 -14.51 0.53 -5.48
CA HIS A 57 -13.19 -0.08 -5.29
C HIS A 57 -12.08 0.98 -5.29
N GLU A 58 -12.17 1.99 -6.16
CA GLU A 58 -11.21 3.09 -6.25
C GLU A 58 -11.17 3.95 -4.98
N ASP A 59 -12.34 4.18 -4.36
CA ASP A 59 -12.43 4.94 -3.10
C ASP A 59 -11.81 4.14 -1.94
N ILE A 60 -12.01 2.81 -1.92
CA ILE A 60 -11.39 1.91 -0.94
C ILE A 60 -9.88 1.88 -1.14
N ARG A 61 -9.41 1.75 -2.39
CA ARG A 61 -7.99 1.78 -2.74
C ARG A 61 -7.32 3.06 -2.25
N LEU A 62 -7.87 4.22 -2.61
CA LEU A 62 -7.34 5.51 -2.17
C LEU A 62 -7.33 5.63 -0.65
N THR A 63 -8.42 5.22 0.00
CA THR A 63 -8.55 5.34 1.46
C THR A 63 -7.57 4.44 2.20
N LEU A 64 -7.38 3.19 1.76
CA LEU A 64 -6.41 2.28 2.36
C LEU A 64 -4.97 2.75 2.13
N LEU A 65 -4.61 3.11 0.90
CA LEU A 65 -3.25 3.57 0.58
C LEU A 65 -2.89 4.81 1.40
N TYR A 66 -3.84 5.74 1.54
CA TYR A 66 -3.64 6.93 2.36
C TYR A 66 -3.50 6.60 3.85
N ALA A 67 -4.43 5.80 4.41
CA ALA A 67 -4.37 5.37 5.80
C ALA A 67 -3.04 4.65 6.12
N TRP A 68 -2.57 3.81 5.21
CA TRP A 68 -1.31 3.09 5.38
C TRP A 68 -0.09 3.98 5.28
N ALA A 69 -0.08 4.94 4.33
CA ALA A 69 0.99 5.93 4.23
C ALA A 69 1.12 6.76 5.51
N VAL A 70 0.01 7.13 6.15
CA VAL A 70 0.01 7.81 7.45
C VAL A 70 0.68 6.94 8.52
N VAL A 71 0.26 5.68 8.67
CA VAL A 71 0.81 4.78 9.69
C VAL A 71 2.32 4.58 9.49
N LEU A 72 2.76 4.38 8.24
CA LEU A 72 4.18 4.26 7.91
C LEU A 72 4.95 5.54 8.20
N SER A 73 4.41 6.71 7.82
CA SER A 73 5.03 8.01 8.09
C SER A 73 5.26 8.22 9.58
N ARG A 74 4.22 7.98 10.40
CA ARG A 74 4.30 8.13 11.85
C ARG A 74 5.24 7.11 12.49
N HIS A 75 5.25 5.88 12.01
CA HIS A 75 6.11 4.82 12.55
C HIS A 75 7.59 5.05 12.21
N ALA A 76 7.90 5.41 10.96
CA ALA A 76 9.28 5.67 10.52
C ALA A 76 9.78 7.08 10.88
N GLY A 77 8.91 7.99 11.35
CA GLY A 77 9.26 9.39 11.58
C GLY A 77 9.63 10.14 10.31
N THR A 78 9.06 9.75 9.16
CA THR A 78 9.34 10.35 7.84
C THR A 78 8.10 11.00 7.25
N GLU A 79 8.28 12.10 6.54
CA GLU A 79 7.20 12.79 5.82
C GLU A 79 7.16 12.36 4.34
N ASP A 80 8.01 11.42 3.90
CA ASP A 80 8.04 10.90 2.54
C ASP A 80 8.00 9.36 2.57
N VAL A 81 6.89 8.80 2.09
CA VAL A 81 6.59 7.36 2.17
C VAL A 81 6.43 6.80 0.77
N LEU A 82 7.03 5.63 0.53
CA LEU A 82 6.89 4.87 -0.70
C LEU A 82 6.37 3.46 -0.42
N VAL A 83 5.24 3.13 -1.02
CA VAL A 83 4.58 1.82 -0.98
C VAL A 83 4.48 1.26 -2.40
N ALA A 84 4.63 -0.05 -2.61
CA ALA A 84 4.17 -0.66 -3.86
C ALA A 84 2.78 -1.25 -3.70
N GLU A 85 1.87 -0.83 -4.56
CA GLU A 85 0.60 -1.50 -4.74
C GLU A 85 0.77 -2.68 -5.71
N ALA A 86 0.37 -3.88 -5.29
CA ALA A 86 0.29 -5.04 -6.16
C ALA A 86 -1.04 -5.01 -6.93
N LEU A 87 -0.95 -4.81 -8.24
CA LEU A 87 -2.10 -4.81 -9.13
C LEU A 87 -2.17 -6.14 -9.92
N PRO A 88 -3.31 -6.86 -9.85
CA PRO A 88 -3.51 -8.09 -10.63
C PRO A 88 -3.26 -7.88 -12.13
N GLY A 89 -2.47 -8.78 -12.73
CA GLY A 89 -2.14 -8.73 -14.16
C GLY A 89 -1.15 -7.63 -14.59
N ILE A 90 -0.76 -6.74 -13.68
CA ILE A 90 0.16 -5.62 -13.95
C ILE A 90 1.49 -5.82 -13.20
N GLY A 91 1.42 -6.11 -11.90
CA GLY A 91 2.60 -6.18 -11.03
C GLY A 91 2.63 -5.04 -10.01
N LEU A 92 3.84 -4.70 -9.55
CA LEU A 92 4.04 -3.69 -8.50
C LEU A 92 4.06 -2.27 -9.09
N VAL A 93 3.21 -1.40 -8.54
CA VAL A 93 3.11 0.00 -8.90
C VAL A 93 3.48 0.87 -7.69
N PRO A 94 4.55 1.70 -7.79
CA PRO A 94 4.97 2.56 -6.69
C PRO A 94 3.95 3.67 -6.43
N ARG A 95 3.71 3.95 -5.14
CA ARG A 95 2.84 4.98 -4.60
C ARG A 95 3.63 5.82 -3.61
N ARG A 96 4.00 7.03 -4.01
CA ARG A 96 4.77 7.96 -3.15
C ARG A 96 3.83 8.96 -2.51
N VAL A 97 4.04 9.27 -1.23
CA VAL A 97 3.23 10.22 -0.48
C VAL A 97 4.14 11.13 0.32
N GLN A 98 4.04 12.43 0.06
CA GLN A 98 4.79 13.47 0.74
C GLN A 98 3.85 14.31 1.60
N PHE A 99 4.01 14.29 2.92
CA PHE A 99 3.11 14.93 3.89
C PHE A 99 3.28 16.44 4.00
N ALA A 100 4.50 16.94 3.80
CA ALA A 100 4.82 18.37 3.84
C ALA A 100 4.95 19.01 2.44
N SER A 101 4.11 18.61 1.48
CA SER A 101 4.15 19.14 0.11
C SER A 101 2.78 19.56 -0.43
N THR A 102 2.80 20.23 -1.58
CA THR A 102 1.61 20.59 -2.36
C THR A 102 1.67 19.89 -3.71
N PRO A 103 0.62 19.19 -4.15
CA PRO A 103 -0.72 19.09 -3.53
C PRO A 103 -0.77 18.19 -2.29
N SER A 104 -1.90 18.13 -1.60
CA SER A 104 -2.02 17.36 -0.35
C SER A 104 -1.75 15.86 -0.54
N PRO A 105 -1.36 15.11 0.50
CA PRO A 105 -1.09 13.67 0.41
C PRO A 105 -2.17 12.83 -0.28
N ARG A 106 -3.44 13.12 0.04
CA ARG A 106 -4.58 12.42 -0.56
C ARG A 106 -4.75 12.79 -2.04
N GLU A 107 -4.53 14.05 -2.40
CA GLU A 107 -4.55 14.50 -3.81
C GLU A 107 -3.40 13.89 -4.60
N GLN A 108 -2.19 13.80 -4.03
CA GLN A 108 -1.05 13.13 -4.66
C GLN A 108 -1.39 11.68 -5.02
N LEU A 109 -1.97 10.92 -4.08
CA LEU A 109 -2.42 9.55 -4.35
C LEU A 109 -3.53 9.49 -5.39
N SER A 110 -4.51 10.38 -5.30
CA SER A 110 -5.61 10.43 -6.28
C SER A 110 -5.10 10.68 -7.70
N MET A 111 -4.15 11.61 -7.87
CA MET A 111 -3.50 11.87 -9.15
C MET A 111 -2.71 10.65 -9.64
N GLN A 112 -1.94 9.99 -8.77
CA GLN A 112 -1.19 8.78 -9.13
C GLN A 112 -2.10 7.64 -9.58
N LEU A 113 -3.23 7.42 -8.89
CA LEU A 113 -4.22 6.41 -9.27
C LEU A 113 -4.87 6.73 -10.62
N ALA A 114 -5.11 8.01 -10.92
CA ALA A 114 -5.64 8.44 -12.21
C ALA A 114 -4.67 8.18 -13.39
N GLN A 115 -3.37 8.02 -13.11
CA GLN A 115 -2.35 7.71 -14.12
C GLN A 115 -2.17 6.20 -14.37
N ASP A 116 -2.88 5.33 -13.65
CA ASP A 116 -2.68 3.88 -13.72
C ASP A 116 -2.89 3.33 -15.13
N THR A 117 -3.89 3.84 -15.85
CA THR A 117 -4.22 3.41 -17.21
C THR A 117 -3.11 3.68 -18.22
N ILE A 118 -2.20 4.61 -17.91
CA ILE A 118 -1.10 5.02 -18.79
C ILE A 118 0.21 4.36 -18.35
N HIS A 119 0.52 4.39 -17.06
CA HIS A 119 1.88 4.14 -16.56
C HIS A 119 2.04 2.84 -15.77
N ALA A 120 0.97 2.22 -15.29
CA ALA A 120 1.06 1.08 -14.36
C ALA A 120 1.74 -0.15 -14.98
N SER A 121 1.46 -0.46 -16.25
CA SER A 121 2.01 -1.63 -16.95
C SER A 121 3.53 -1.60 -17.14
N ALA A 122 4.13 -0.40 -17.14
CA ALA A 122 5.58 -0.21 -17.23
C ALA A 122 6.23 0.05 -15.86
N ALA A 123 5.44 0.22 -14.80
CA ALA A 123 5.90 0.70 -13.49
C ALA A 123 7.03 -0.15 -12.92
N TRP A 124 6.84 -1.46 -12.84
CA TRP A 124 7.84 -2.35 -12.26
C TRP A 124 9.14 -2.37 -13.08
N VAL A 125 9.04 -2.37 -14.41
CA VAL A 125 10.23 -2.42 -15.29
C VAL A 125 11.07 -1.16 -15.12
N VAL A 126 10.43 0.00 -15.08
CA VAL A 126 11.12 1.30 -14.99
C VAL A 126 11.60 1.58 -13.57
N ALA A 127 10.71 1.44 -12.58
CA ALA A 127 10.99 1.89 -11.23
C ALA A 127 11.83 0.89 -10.42
N LYS A 128 11.92 -0.40 -10.79
CA LYS A 128 12.72 -1.40 -10.04
C LYS A 128 14.18 -0.99 -9.91
N SER A 129 14.76 -0.31 -10.90
CA SER A 129 16.15 0.18 -10.83
C SER A 129 16.30 1.33 -9.84
N MET A 130 15.27 2.14 -9.67
CA MET A 130 15.21 3.31 -8.77
C MET A 130 14.83 2.93 -7.32
N MET A 131 14.11 1.82 -7.14
CA MET A 131 13.55 1.38 -5.84
C MET A 131 14.43 0.40 -5.06
N LYS A 132 15.66 0.12 -5.51
CA LYS A 132 16.47 -1.01 -5.02
C LYS A 132 16.69 -1.05 -3.50
N GLU A 133 16.61 0.09 -2.81
CA GLU A 133 16.78 0.16 -1.37
C GLU A 133 15.86 1.26 -0.81
N GLY A 134 14.58 0.95 -0.58
CA GLY A 134 13.75 1.97 0.06
C GLY A 134 12.24 1.88 0.11
N MET A 135 11.66 0.82 -0.41
CA MET A 135 10.23 0.64 -0.30
C MET A 135 9.86 0.19 1.11
N HIS A 136 8.84 0.84 1.69
CA HIS A 136 8.43 0.59 3.06
C HIS A 136 7.55 -0.65 3.16
N SER A 137 6.65 -0.85 2.19
CA SER A 137 5.66 -1.94 2.24
C SER A 137 5.19 -2.29 0.85
N VAL A 138 4.71 -3.53 0.69
CA VAL A 138 3.80 -3.89 -0.40
C VAL A 138 2.37 -3.90 0.11
N VAL A 139 1.41 -3.48 -0.70
CA VAL A 139 -0.02 -3.46 -0.40
C VAL A 139 -0.79 -4.16 -1.50
N GLU A 140 -1.71 -5.03 -1.13
CA GLU A 140 -2.61 -5.72 -2.05
C GLU A 140 -4.06 -5.51 -1.62
N ILE A 141 -4.93 -5.14 -2.57
CA ILE A 141 -6.33 -4.76 -2.30
C ILE A 141 -7.25 -5.58 -3.18
N LEU A 142 -8.06 -6.43 -2.56
CA LEU A 142 -8.80 -7.48 -3.26
C LEU A 142 -10.29 -7.45 -2.89
N GLU A 143 -11.14 -7.39 -3.91
CA GLU A 143 -12.59 -7.56 -3.76
C GLU A 143 -12.97 -9.03 -3.98
N GLU A 144 -13.66 -9.66 -3.05
CA GLU A 144 -14.14 -11.05 -3.21
C GLU A 144 -15.25 -11.14 -4.27
N PRO A 145 -15.25 -12.17 -5.14
CA PRO A 145 -14.44 -13.39 -5.06
C PRO A 145 -13.11 -13.35 -5.86
N ALA A 146 -12.55 -12.17 -6.15
CA ALA A 146 -11.32 -12.06 -6.95
C ALA A 146 -10.13 -12.83 -6.36
N LEU A 147 -10.17 -13.19 -5.06
CA LEU A 147 -9.21 -14.12 -4.45
C LEU A 147 -9.13 -15.45 -5.18
N SER A 148 -10.24 -15.95 -5.76
CA SER A 148 -10.27 -17.25 -6.44
C SER A 148 -9.58 -17.23 -7.81
N LEU A 149 -9.46 -16.05 -8.43
CA LEU A 149 -8.94 -15.89 -9.80
C LEU A 149 -7.51 -15.34 -9.84
N PHE A 150 -7.12 -14.58 -8.83
CA PHE A 150 -5.85 -13.85 -8.80
C PHE A 150 -5.03 -14.11 -7.54
N SER A 151 -5.29 -15.20 -6.79
CA SER A 151 -4.45 -15.63 -5.67
C SER A 151 -3.02 -15.84 -6.16
N LEU A 152 -2.24 -14.77 -6.10
CA LEU A 152 -0.80 -14.78 -6.08
C LEU A 152 -0.45 -15.58 -4.83
N ASP A 153 0.10 -16.78 -4.98
CA ASP A 153 0.45 -17.66 -3.87
C ASP A 153 1.21 -16.84 -2.81
N PRO A 154 0.58 -16.49 -1.67
CA PRO A 154 1.09 -15.43 -0.81
C PRO A 154 2.42 -15.80 -0.14
N GLY A 155 2.72 -17.10 -0.05
CA GLY A 155 3.97 -17.62 0.48
C GLY A 155 5.17 -17.46 -0.47
N SER A 156 4.93 -17.33 -1.79
CA SER A 156 5.98 -17.28 -2.81
C SER A 156 6.52 -15.86 -3.04
N HIS A 157 5.67 -14.84 -2.90
CA HIS A 157 6.03 -13.45 -3.24
C HIS A 157 6.67 -12.67 -2.09
N PHE A 158 6.33 -12.99 -0.83
CA PHE A 158 6.95 -12.37 0.35
C PHE A 158 8.49 -12.50 0.31
N ARG A 159 9.01 -13.67 -0.11
CA ARG A 159 10.45 -13.89 -0.33
C ARG A 159 10.97 -13.31 -1.65
N SER A 160 10.15 -13.30 -2.70
CA SER A 160 10.60 -12.92 -4.06
C SER A 160 10.97 -11.44 -4.19
N TYR A 161 10.39 -10.57 -3.36
CA TYR A 161 10.70 -9.13 -3.37
C TYR A 161 11.63 -8.68 -2.24
N GLY A 162 12.01 -9.58 -1.32
CA GLY A 162 12.88 -9.24 -0.18
C GLY A 162 12.30 -8.16 0.74
N MET A 163 10.97 -8.01 0.76
CA MET A 163 10.27 -6.97 1.50
C MET A 163 9.84 -7.50 2.86
N PRO A 164 10.19 -6.83 3.97
CA PRO A 164 9.93 -7.36 5.29
C PRO A 164 8.48 -7.10 5.77
N LEU A 165 7.68 -6.34 5.00
CA LEU A 165 6.32 -5.92 5.35
C LEU A 165 5.34 -5.99 4.17
N TYR A 166 4.24 -6.72 4.34
CA TYR A 166 3.21 -6.94 3.32
C TYR A 166 1.80 -6.81 3.92
N LEU A 167 1.02 -5.85 3.42
CA LEU A 167 -0.36 -5.61 3.82
C LEU A 167 -1.33 -6.14 2.76
N THR A 168 -2.32 -6.91 3.18
CA THR A 168 -3.46 -7.27 2.34
C THR A 168 -4.74 -6.70 2.95
N LEU A 169 -5.55 -6.05 2.12
CA LEU A 169 -6.97 -5.81 2.40
C LEU A 169 -7.80 -6.68 1.48
N SER A 170 -8.56 -7.62 2.03
CA SER A 170 -9.65 -8.28 1.29
C SER A 170 -11.00 -7.76 1.78
N TYR A 171 -11.97 -7.64 0.88
CA TYR A 171 -13.32 -7.28 1.29
C TYR A 171 -14.41 -7.97 0.47
N THR A 172 -15.53 -8.25 1.13
CA THR A 172 -16.70 -8.90 0.51
C THR A 172 -17.67 -7.88 -0.09
N PRO A 173 -18.59 -8.31 -0.98
CA PRO A 173 -19.72 -7.48 -1.40
C PRO A 173 -20.59 -7.00 -0.23
N SER A 174 -20.65 -7.78 0.86
CA SER A 174 -21.31 -7.41 2.12
C SER A 174 -20.50 -6.45 2.99
N ARG A 175 -19.38 -5.93 2.48
CA ARG A 175 -18.48 -4.97 3.15
C ARG A 175 -17.92 -5.47 4.48
N SER A 176 -17.58 -6.75 4.53
CA SER A 176 -16.67 -7.28 5.54
C SER A 176 -15.24 -7.07 5.05
N PHE A 177 -14.42 -6.35 5.80
CA PHE A 177 -13.03 -6.03 5.48
C PHE A 177 -12.10 -6.87 6.35
N THR A 178 -11.13 -7.53 5.76
CA THR A 178 -10.07 -8.25 6.48
C THR A 178 -8.72 -7.64 6.13
N PHE A 179 -8.09 -7.06 7.14
CA PHE A 179 -6.74 -6.51 7.06
C PHE A 179 -5.77 -7.57 7.57
N THR A 180 -4.79 -7.95 6.75
CA THR A 180 -3.75 -8.91 7.12
C THR A 180 -2.39 -8.27 6.94
N LEU A 181 -1.61 -8.20 8.01
CA LEU A 181 -0.24 -7.72 7.96
C LEU A 181 0.71 -8.91 8.14
N ARG A 182 1.52 -9.18 7.11
CA ARG A 182 2.58 -10.19 7.14
C ARG A 182 3.92 -9.50 7.26
N PHE A 183 4.80 -10.05 8.09
CA PHE A 183 6.09 -9.45 8.38
C PHE A 183 7.15 -10.50 8.72
N ASP A 184 8.40 -10.06 8.69
CA ASP A 184 9.55 -10.82 9.20
C ASP A 184 9.74 -10.52 10.70
N PRO A 185 9.51 -11.49 11.60
CA PRO A 185 9.67 -11.29 13.05
C PRO A 185 11.13 -11.15 13.51
N GLY A 186 12.10 -11.42 12.63
CA GLY A 186 13.51 -11.06 12.87
C GLY A 186 13.81 -9.59 12.60
N VAL A 187 12.90 -8.88 11.93
CA VAL A 187 13.01 -7.46 11.55
C VAL A 187 12.04 -6.59 12.35
N PHE A 188 10.88 -7.12 12.71
CA PHE A 188 9.80 -6.39 13.38
C PHE A 188 9.32 -7.10 14.64
N ASP A 189 9.10 -6.33 15.71
CA ASP A 189 8.42 -6.83 16.90
C ASP A 189 6.91 -7.03 16.64
N VAL A 190 6.36 -8.12 17.19
CA VAL A 190 4.95 -8.48 16.97
C VAL A 190 4.00 -7.44 17.58
N GLN A 191 4.35 -6.83 18.72
CA GLN A 191 3.53 -5.81 19.36
C GLN A 191 3.52 -4.52 18.54
N ASP A 192 4.67 -4.14 17.96
CA ASP A 192 4.75 -3.00 17.03
C ASP A 192 3.89 -3.21 15.79
N MET A 193 3.92 -4.42 15.21
CA MET A 193 3.07 -4.76 14.07
C MET A 193 1.59 -4.74 14.43
N GLN A 194 1.23 -5.25 15.61
CA GLN A 194 -0.14 -5.18 16.12
C GLN A 194 -0.58 -3.73 16.34
N TYR A 195 0.30 -2.89 16.87
CA TYR A 195 0.06 -1.46 17.04
C TYR A 195 -0.18 -0.78 15.69
N MET A 196 0.67 -1.02 14.69
CA MET A 196 0.51 -0.48 13.34
C MET A 196 -0.80 -0.93 12.69
N LEU A 197 -1.15 -2.22 12.78
CA LEU A 197 -2.38 -2.75 12.21
C LEU A 197 -3.62 -2.15 12.89
N ASN A 198 -3.61 -1.99 14.22
CA ASN A 198 -4.69 -1.32 14.94
C ASN A 198 -4.86 0.14 14.49
N HIS A 199 -3.77 0.88 14.31
CA HIS A 199 -3.80 2.27 13.84
C HIS A 199 -4.26 2.39 12.39
N LEU A 200 -3.87 1.45 11.53
CA LEU A 200 -4.36 1.36 10.16
C LEU A 200 -5.88 1.21 10.13
N VAL A 201 -6.42 0.25 10.90
CA VAL A 201 -7.86 -0.01 10.93
C VAL A 201 -8.62 1.23 11.45
N LEU A 202 -8.10 1.88 12.50
CA LEU A 202 -8.69 3.11 13.03
C LEU A 202 -8.64 4.27 12.01
N ALA A 203 -7.50 4.49 11.36
CA ALA A 203 -7.36 5.54 10.35
C ALA A 203 -8.29 5.30 9.15
N PHE A 204 -8.39 4.04 8.69
CA PHE A 204 -9.31 3.65 7.63
C PHE A 204 -10.77 3.92 8.04
N GLU A 205 -11.18 3.50 9.25
CA GLU A 205 -12.50 3.77 9.82
C GLU A 205 -12.82 5.28 9.81
N GLN A 206 -11.89 6.11 10.27
CA GLN A 206 -12.08 7.56 10.32
C GLN A 206 -12.20 8.19 8.94
N LEU A 207 -11.37 7.77 7.98
CA LEU A 207 -11.34 8.31 6.62
C LEU A 207 -12.54 7.88 5.78
N VAL A 208 -13.12 6.73 6.07
CA VAL A 208 -14.41 6.29 5.51
C VAL A 208 -15.53 7.25 5.93
N VAL A 209 -15.53 7.70 7.17
CA VAL A 209 -16.56 8.60 7.72
C VAL A 209 -16.33 10.04 7.27
N ASN A 210 -15.07 10.49 7.29
CA ASN A 210 -14.67 11.83 6.90
C ASN A 210 -13.44 11.77 5.98
N PRO A 211 -13.63 11.68 4.66
CA PRO A 211 -12.53 11.61 3.69
C PRO A 211 -11.58 12.83 3.72
N SER A 212 -12.04 13.96 4.25
CA SER A 212 -11.30 15.22 4.35
C SER A 212 -10.58 15.40 5.70
N LEU A 213 -10.55 14.37 6.55
CA LEU A 213 -9.87 14.45 7.85
C LEU A 213 -8.35 14.69 7.62
N PRO A 214 -7.76 15.73 8.22
CA PRO A 214 -6.30 15.82 8.33
C PRO A 214 -5.84 14.72 9.29
N VAL A 215 -4.91 13.87 8.85
CA VAL A 215 -4.35 12.74 9.61
C VAL A 215 -2.84 12.91 9.75
#